data_AF-A0A0B7BUF6-F1
#
_entry.id   AF-A0A0B7BUF6-F1
#
_cell.length_a   1.000
_cell.length_b   1.000
_cell.length_c   1.000
_cell.angle_alpha   90.00
_cell.angle_beta   90.00
_cell.angle_gamma   90.00
#
_symmetry.space_group_name_H-M   'P 1'
#
loop_
_entity.id
_entity.type
_entity.pdbx_description
1 polymer ?
#
loop_
_entity_poly.entity_id
_entity_poly.type
_entity_poly.pdbx_seq_one_letter_code
_entity_poly.pdbx_strand_id
1 'polypeptide(L)'
;MNNTSKSLLLFCVLLGITSAYYVADNDRLEGPAGYGEDDDVNDVMDAFKRTVFSIHPSRKLCIPWRSPCTHDAALISKYNFLKCCNEGACKCNLWGNNCRCEATLG
;
A
#
# COMPACT_ATOMS: atom_id res chain seq x y z
N MET A 1 -48.33 4.08 1.05
CA MET A 1 -46.94 4.14 1.60
C MET A 1 -47.03 4.66 3.01
N ASN A 2 -46.92 3.77 3.99
CA ASN A 2 -47.24 4.05 5.39
C ASN A 2 -46.27 5.07 5.99
N ASN A 3 -46.77 5.94 6.87
CA ASN A 3 -45.97 6.98 7.52
C ASN A 3 -44.76 6.42 8.30
N THR A 4 -44.82 5.15 8.69
CA THR A 4 -43.73 4.40 9.31
C THR A 4 -42.54 4.18 8.38
N SER A 5 -42.75 3.94 7.08
CA SER A 5 -41.65 3.74 6.13
C SER A 5 -40.90 5.05 5.82
N LYS A 6 -41.63 6.19 5.82
CA LYS A 6 -41.02 7.52 5.67
C LYS A 6 -40.20 7.90 6.91
N SER A 7 -40.69 7.56 8.10
CA SER A 7 -39.99 7.80 9.36
C SER A 7 -38.71 6.96 9.49
N LEU A 8 -38.74 5.70 9.05
CA LEU A 8 -37.55 4.83 9.01
C LEU A 8 -36.46 5.40 8.09
N LEU A 9 -36.84 5.85 6.89
CA LEU A 9 -35.89 6.43 5.92
C LEU A 9 -35.24 7.70 6.45
N LEU A 10 -36.01 8.57 7.12
CA LEU A 10 -35.48 9.77 7.78
C LEU A 10 -34.47 9.40 8.88
N PHE A 11 -34.75 8.34 9.64
CA PHE A 11 -33.84 7.87 10.69
C PHE A 11 -32.51 7.34 10.12
N CYS A 12 -32.56 6.59 9.01
CA CYS A 12 -31.36 6.09 8.35
C CYS A 12 -30.48 7.21 7.76
N VAL A 13 -31.10 8.24 7.17
CA VAL A 13 -30.36 9.40 6.64
C VAL A 13 -29.68 10.19 7.77
N LEU A 14 -30.38 10.40 8.89
CA LEU A 14 -29.81 11.09 10.05
C LEU A 14 -28.64 10.32 10.67
N LEU A 15 -28.72 8.99 10.76
CA LEU A 15 -27.62 8.14 11.23
C LEU A 15 -26.41 8.13 10.28
N GLY A 16 -26.65 8.22 8.96
CA GLY A 16 -25.59 8.33 7.97
C GLY A 16 -24.82 9.65 8.06
N ILE A 17 -25.51 10.77 8.28
CA ILE A 17 -24.89 12.10 8.40
C ILE A 17 -24.09 12.21 9.70
N THR A 18 -24.61 11.71 10.83
CA THR A 18 -23.89 11.75 12.11
C THR A 18 -22.64 10.87 12.09
N SER A 19 -22.70 9.67 11.52
CA SER A 19 -21.52 8.81 11.38
C SER A 19 -20.47 9.41 10.44
N ALA A 20 -20.86 10.05 9.33
CA ALA A 20 -19.93 10.75 8.45
C ALA A 20 -19.24 11.94 9.14
N TYR A 21 -19.93 12.65 10.04
CA TYR A 21 -19.33 13.74 10.81
C TYR A 21 -18.22 13.24 11.77
N TYR A 22 -18.45 12.11 12.46
CA TYR A 22 -17.43 11.52 13.33
C TYR A 22 -16.29 10.84 12.56
N VAL A 23 -16.52 10.34 11.34
CA VAL A 23 -15.45 9.79 10.49
C VAL A 23 -14.59 10.92 9.91
N ALA A 24 -15.20 12.05 9.53
CA ALA A 24 -14.48 13.20 8.97
C ALA A 24 -13.59 13.94 9.99
N ASP A 25 -13.92 13.92 11.28
CA ASP A 25 -13.08 14.52 12.34
C ASP A 25 -11.91 13.60 12.75
N ASN A 26 -12.06 12.28 12.60
CA ASN A 26 -11.00 11.32 12.91
C ASN A 26 -9.90 11.23 11.83
N ASP A 27 -10.16 11.70 10.60
CA ASP A 27 -9.13 11.82 9.55
C ASP A 27 -8.29 13.11 9.68
N ARG A 28 -8.54 13.94 10.71
CA ARG A 28 -7.83 15.21 10.94
C ARG A 28 -6.71 15.15 11.99
N LEU A 29 -6.32 13.95 12.43
CA LEU A 29 -5.26 13.78 13.43
C LEU A 29 -4.27 12.66 13.08
N GLU A 30 -3.65 12.72 11.90
CA GLU A 30 -2.34 12.07 11.66
C GLU A 30 -1.61 12.76 10.51
N GLY A 31 -1.50 14.09 10.59
CA GLY A 31 -0.46 14.82 9.88
C GLY A 31 0.86 14.64 10.65
N PRO A 32 1.93 14.07 10.05
CA PRO A 32 3.23 14.12 10.68
C PRO A 32 3.63 15.59 10.88
N ALA A 33 4.03 15.90 12.10
CA ALA A 33 4.60 17.18 12.48
C ALA A 33 5.92 17.43 11.72
N GLY A 34 6.10 18.67 11.25
CA GLY A 34 7.32 19.18 10.61
C GLY A 34 7.38 18.83 9.12
N TYR A 35 7.56 19.74 8.17
CA TYR A 35 8.27 21.01 8.22
C TYR A 35 7.61 21.96 7.21
N GLY A 36 7.43 23.20 7.64
CA GLY A 36 7.30 24.31 6.72
C GLY A 36 8.66 24.59 6.09
N GLU A 37 8.60 25.10 4.86
CA GLU A 37 9.66 25.84 4.17
C GLU A 37 10.84 24.98 3.66
N ASP A 38 10.85 24.71 2.34
CA ASP A 38 12.00 24.82 1.42
C ASP A 38 11.82 23.91 0.18
N ASP A 39 11.02 24.40 -0.78
CA ASP A 39 10.68 23.74 -2.05
C ASP A 39 11.83 23.68 -3.09
N ASP A 40 13.10 23.70 -2.70
CA ASP A 40 14.24 23.69 -3.65
C ASP A 40 15.30 22.61 -3.40
N VAL A 41 15.20 21.80 -2.33
CA VAL A 41 16.23 20.78 -1.99
C VAL A 41 15.84 19.36 -2.41
N ASN A 42 14.58 19.12 -2.75
CA ASN A 42 14.07 17.77 -3.03
C ASN A 42 14.62 17.16 -4.32
N ASP A 43 14.96 17.96 -5.33
CA ASP A 43 15.46 17.42 -6.60
C ASP A 43 16.89 16.84 -6.49
N VAL A 44 17.73 17.42 -5.63
CA VAL A 44 19.10 16.94 -5.39
C VAL A 44 19.08 15.67 -4.54
N MET A 45 18.20 15.60 -3.54
CA MET A 45 18.07 14.42 -2.68
C MET A 45 17.49 13.23 -3.44
N ASP A 46 16.61 13.46 -4.42
CA ASP A 46 16.04 12.40 -5.25
C ASP A 46 17.07 11.87 -6.26
N ALA A 47 17.93 12.73 -6.80
CA ALA A 47 19.10 12.31 -7.59
C ALA A 47 20.11 11.50 -6.75
N PHE A 48 20.35 11.89 -5.50
CA PHE A 48 21.22 11.14 -4.58
C PHE A 48 20.62 9.79 -4.18
N LYS A 49 19.31 9.71 -3.95
CA LYS A 49 18.61 8.44 -3.68
C LYS A 49 18.68 7.46 -4.87
N ARG A 50 18.53 7.97 -6.10
CA ARG A 50 18.67 7.18 -7.34
C ARG A 50 20.11 6.72 -7.57
N THR A 51 21.10 7.52 -7.19
CA THR A 51 22.53 7.14 -7.31
C THR A 51 23.00 6.21 -6.19
N VAL A 52 22.49 6.32 -4.96
CA VAL A 52 22.85 5.38 -3.88
C VAL A 52 22.35 3.96 -4.18
N PHE A 53 21.21 3.82 -4.87
CA PHE A 53 20.74 2.51 -5.35
C PHE A 53 21.59 1.90 -6.47
N SER A 54 22.38 2.70 -7.19
CA SER A 54 23.21 2.23 -8.31
C SER A 54 24.66 1.88 -7.93
N ILE A 55 25.10 2.16 -6.69
CA ILE A 55 26.51 1.98 -6.27
C ILE A 55 26.82 0.56 -5.76
N HIS A 56 25.82 -0.29 -5.52
CA HIS A 56 26.05 -1.69 -5.12
C HIS A 56 25.54 -2.70 -6.14
N PRO A 57 26.34 -3.03 -7.18
CA PRO A 57 25.99 -4.04 -8.19
C PRO A 57 25.85 -5.47 -7.61
N SER A 58 26.14 -5.67 -6.32
CA SER A 58 26.21 -6.99 -5.67
C SER A 58 25.10 -7.28 -4.66
N ARG A 59 24.22 -6.32 -4.33
CA ARG A 59 23.02 -6.65 -3.54
C ARG A 59 22.00 -7.25 -4.50
N LYS A 60 21.74 -8.56 -4.39
CA LYS A 60 20.62 -9.21 -5.06
C LYS A 60 19.34 -8.47 -4.65
N LEU A 61 18.90 -7.53 -5.49
CA LEU A 61 17.59 -6.89 -5.36
C LEU A 61 16.58 -8.04 -5.39
N CYS A 62 15.72 -8.13 -4.38
CA CYS A 62 14.67 -9.13 -4.27
C CYS A 62 13.55 -8.57 -3.40
N ILE A 63 12.36 -9.14 -3.52
CA ILE A 63 11.19 -8.74 -2.75
C ILE A 63 11.29 -9.33 -1.33
N PRO A 64 11.25 -8.51 -0.27
CA PRO A 64 11.36 -8.99 1.09
C PRO A 64 10.13 -9.78 1.55
N TRP A 65 10.29 -10.45 2.70
CA TRP A 65 9.24 -11.27 3.32
C TRP A 65 7.93 -10.49 3.54
N ARG A 66 6.79 -11.11 3.23
CA ARG A 66 5.42 -10.55 3.36
C ARG A 66 5.15 -9.29 2.53
N SER A 67 6.10 -8.86 1.71
CA SER A 67 5.89 -7.74 0.78
C SER A 67 5.10 -8.16 -0.46
N PRO A 68 4.41 -7.22 -1.11
CA PRO A 68 3.68 -7.48 -2.34
C PRO A 68 4.59 -8.06 -3.44
N CYS A 69 4.09 -9.03 -4.18
CA CYS A 69 4.81 -9.67 -5.28
C CYS A 69 3.93 -9.86 -6.51
N THR A 70 4.56 -10.13 -7.65
CA THR A 70 3.88 -10.45 -8.91
C THR A 70 3.95 -11.95 -9.18
N HIS A 71 2.93 -12.50 -9.84
CA HIS A 71 2.90 -13.87 -10.34
C HIS A 71 3.20 -13.98 -11.84
N ASP A 72 3.51 -12.86 -12.51
CA ASP A 72 3.82 -12.85 -13.93
C ASP A 72 5.19 -13.50 -14.21
N ALA A 73 5.17 -14.73 -14.70
CA ALA A 73 6.37 -15.50 -15.01
C ALA A 73 7.25 -14.85 -16.10
N ALA A 74 6.65 -14.15 -17.07
CA ALA A 74 7.42 -13.48 -18.12
C ALA A 74 8.26 -12.34 -17.52
N LEU A 75 7.64 -11.55 -16.64
CA LEU A 75 8.29 -10.43 -15.95
C LEU A 75 9.37 -10.92 -14.98
N ILE A 76 9.11 -11.98 -14.23
CA ILE A 76 10.06 -12.60 -13.30
C ILE A 76 11.28 -13.18 -14.01
N SER A 77 11.11 -13.74 -15.21
CA SER A 77 12.25 -14.26 -16.00
C SER A 77 13.18 -13.14 -16.47
N LYS A 78 12.61 -11.97 -16.78
CA LYS A 78 13.34 -10.80 -17.27
C LYS A 78 14.01 -10.01 -16.14
N TYR A 79 13.36 -9.94 -14.98
CA TYR A 79 13.80 -9.13 -13.85
C TYR A 79 13.94 -9.96 -12.58
N ASN A 80 15.18 -10.31 -12.24
CA ASN A 80 15.48 -11.08 -11.03
C ASN A 80 15.08 -10.38 -9.73
N PHE A 81 14.94 -9.05 -9.72
CA PHE A 81 14.51 -8.30 -8.55
C PHE A 81 13.04 -8.45 -8.17
N LEU A 82 12.23 -9.01 -9.07
CA LEU A 82 10.83 -9.34 -8.81
C LEU A 82 10.65 -10.69 -8.09
N LYS A 83 11.75 -11.42 -7.86
CA LYS A 83 11.72 -12.68 -7.11
C LYS A 83 11.70 -12.39 -5.60
N CYS A 84 11.00 -13.23 -4.85
CA CYS A 84 11.07 -13.20 -3.39
C CYS A 84 12.48 -13.55 -2.91
N CYS A 85 12.93 -12.91 -1.84
CA CYS A 85 14.20 -13.24 -1.18
C CYS A 85 14.16 -14.65 -0.55
N ASN A 86 15.33 -15.25 -0.32
CA ASN A 86 15.51 -16.55 0.35
C ASN A 86 14.68 -17.69 -0.27
N GLU A 87 14.58 -17.72 -1.60
CA GLU A 87 13.84 -18.75 -2.35
C GLU A 87 12.36 -18.86 -1.99
N GLY A 88 11.79 -17.79 -1.42
CA GLY A 88 10.37 -17.72 -1.08
C GLY A 88 9.44 -17.80 -2.30
N ALA A 89 8.20 -18.19 -2.05
CA ALA A 89 7.15 -18.22 -3.07
C ALA A 89 6.23 -17.01 -2.94
N CYS A 90 5.84 -16.43 -4.07
CA CYS A 90 4.71 -15.51 -4.12
C CYS A 90 3.43 -16.34 -3.94
N LYS A 91 2.58 -15.99 -2.97
CA LYS A 91 1.26 -16.60 -2.79
C LYS A 91 0.19 -15.54 -2.77
N CYS A 92 -0.89 -15.76 -3.51
CA CYS A 92 -2.09 -14.93 -3.50
C CYS A 92 -3.19 -15.57 -2.64
N ASN A 93 -4.20 -14.77 -2.34
CA ASN A 93 -5.46 -15.30 -1.82
C ASN A 93 -6.19 -16.15 -2.89
N LEU A 94 -7.28 -16.80 -2.49
CA LEU A 94 -8.12 -17.63 -3.37
C LEU A 94 -8.67 -16.88 -4.61
N TRP A 95 -8.73 -15.55 -4.56
CA TRP A 95 -9.20 -14.71 -5.65
C TRP A 95 -8.07 -14.25 -6.59
N GLY A 96 -6.83 -14.71 -6.37
CA GLY A 96 -5.67 -14.32 -7.19
C GLY A 96 -5.15 -12.91 -6.93
N ASN A 97 -5.56 -12.27 -5.84
CA ASN A 97 -5.20 -10.90 -5.47
C ASN A 97 -4.38 -10.85 -4.16
N ASN A 98 -3.83 -9.67 -3.84
CA ASN A 98 -3.07 -9.41 -2.60
C ASN A 98 -1.91 -10.41 -2.39
N CYS A 99 -1.13 -10.64 -3.44
CA CYS A 99 -0.08 -11.63 -3.45
C CYS A 99 1.14 -11.17 -2.64
N ARG A 100 1.69 -12.05 -1.80
CA ARG A 100 2.80 -11.74 -0.89
C ARG A 100 3.86 -12.83 -0.90
N CYS A 101 5.09 -12.43 -0.63
CA CYS A 101 6.19 -13.37 -0.46
C CYS A 101 6.04 -14.14 0.86
N GLU A 102 6.01 -15.47 0.78
CA GLU A 102 5.96 -16.41 1.89
C GLU A 102 7.10 -17.43 1.82
N ALA A 103 7.32 -18.15 2.92
CA ALA A 103 8.32 -19.20 2.98
C ALA A 103 7.76 -20.40 2.27
N THR A 104 8.57 -20.95 1.41
CA THR A 104 8.61 -22.35 1.07
C THR A 104 9.14 -23.09 2.30
N LEU A 105 8.22 -23.49 3.20
CA LEU A 105 8.50 -24.57 4.13
C LEU A 105 8.71 -25.83 3.27
N GLY A 106 9.95 -26.31 3.22
CA GLY A 106 10.33 -27.57 2.58
C GLY A 106 9.82 -28.78 3.36
#